data_AF-A0A939XJM6-F1
#
_entry.id   AF-A0A939XJM6-F1
#
_cell.length_a   1.000
_cell.length_b   1.000
_cell.length_c   1.000
_cell.angle_alpha   90.00
_cell.angle_beta   90.00
_cell.angle_gamma   90.00
#
_symmetry.space_group_name_H-M   'P 1'
#
loop_
_entity.id
_entity.type
_entity.pdbx_description
1 polymer ?
#
loop_
_entity_poly.entity_id
_entity_poly.type
_entity_poly.pdbx_seq_one_letter_code
_entity_poly.pdbx_strand_id
1 'polypeptide(L)' 'MKETVKIFEESTMVGGWALAVRDDWSYKIKRVNVSDEEKEAYEKEFGDQIITYDRFFNWWVKLNDFGNYSK' A
#
# COMPACT_ATOMS: atom_id res chain seq x y z
N MET A 1 12.21 21.90 1.69
CA MET A 1 11.04 21.59 0.84
C MET A 1 10.52 20.24 1.31
N LYS A 2 9.27 20.14 1.80
CA LYS A 2 8.69 18.83 2.12
C LYS A 2 8.33 18.20 0.79
N GLU A 3 9.09 17.20 0.36
CA GLU A 3 8.68 16.36 -0.77
C GLU A 3 7.33 15.73 -0.41
N THR A 4 6.29 16.16 -1.09
CA THR A 4 4.96 15.56 -0.98
C THR A 4 5.05 14.20 -1.66
N VAL A 5 5.30 13.15 -0.88
CA VAL A 5 5.37 11.78 -1.39
C VAL A 5 4.02 11.44 -2.01
N LYS A 6 4.00 11.16 -3.31
CA LYS A 6 2.80 10.68 -4.01
C LYS A 6 2.43 9.30 -3.48
N ILE A 7 1.19 9.09 -3.09
CA ILE A 7 0.74 7.82 -2.49
C ILE A 7 0.65 6.75 -3.56
N PHE A 8 0.05 7.07 -4.69
CA PHE A 8 -0.03 6.18 -5.84
C PHE A 8 0.77 6.73 -7.01
N GLU A 9 1.46 5.83 -7.71
CA GLU A 9 2.11 6.09 -8.98
C GLU A 9 1.71 4.98 -9.96
N GLU A 10 1.36 5.32 -11.20
CA GLU A 10 0.98 4.32 -12.19
C GLU A 10 2.19 3.46 -12.55
N SER A 11 2.05 2.13 -12.48
CA SER A 11 3.14 1.19 -12.73
C SER A 11 3.12 0.73 -14.19
N THR A 12 3.84 1.43 -15.07
CA THR A 12 3.87 1.12 -16.51
C THR A 12 4.51 -0.22 -16.86
N MET A 13 5.31 -0.83 -15.96
CA MET A 13 5.98 -2.10 -16.22
C MET A 13 5.15 -3.34 -15.86
N VAL A 14 4.30 -3.23 -14.84
CA VAL A 14 3.63 -4.41 -14.25
C VAL A 14 2.10 -4.34 -14.40
N GLY A 15 1.58 -3.18 -14.83
CA GLY A 15 0.15 -2.87 -14.75
C GLY A 15 -0.27 -2.53 -13.31
N GLY A 16 -1.34 -1.75 -13.17
CA GLY A 16 -1.83 -1.29 -11.86
C GLY A 16 -1.04 -0.13 -11.26
N TRP A 17 -0.91 -0.10 -9.93
CA TRP A 17 -0.42 1.04 -9.18
C TRP A 17 0.70 0.67 -8.20
N ALA A 18 1.67 1.56 -8.07
CA ALA A 18 2.70 1.52 -7.04
C ALA A 18 2.26 2.36 -5.83
N LEU A 19 1.81 1.70 -4.77
CA LEU A 19 1.42 2.30 -3.50
C LEU A 19 2.66 2.59 -2.63
N ALA A 20 2.75 3.80 -2.08
CA ALA A 20 3.73 4.17 -1.05
C ALA A 20 3.28 3.66 0.31
N VAL A 21 4.13 2.85 0.93
CA VAL A 21 4.00 2.39 2.32
C VAL A 21 5.26 2.75 3.08
N ARG A 22 5.13 3.03 4.38
CA ARG A 22 6.27 3.33 5.24
C ARG A 22 6.81 2.05 5.84
N ASP A 23 8.09 1.76 5.64
CA ASP A 23 8.75 0.66 6.32
C ASP A 23 8.81 0.89 7.83
N ASP A 24 8.35 -0.09 8.61
CA ASP A 24 8.27 0.01 10.07
C ASP A 24 9.65 0.12 10.74
N TRP A 25 10.70 -0.46 10.13
CA TRP A 25 12.05 -0.51 10.70
C TRP A 25 12.90 0.70 10.34
N SER A 26 12.94 1.05 9.05
CA SER A 26 13.82 2.09 8.52
C SER A 26 13.14 3.45 8.34
N TYR A 27 11.82 3.52 8.55
CA TYR A 27 10.97 4.70 8.27
C TYR A 27 11.04 5.21 6.82
N LYS A 28 11.68 4.44 5.92
CA LYS A 28 11.78 4.76 4.50
C LYS A 28 10.47 4.43 3.80
N ILE A 29 10.17 5.15 2.72
CA ILE A 29 9.06 4.81 1.84
C ILE A 29 9.48 3.62 0.97
N LYS A 30 8.64 2.59 0.95
CA LYS A 30 8.68 1.46 0.03
C LYS A 30 7.51 1.57 -0.94
N ARG A 31 7.70 1.03 -2.15
CA ARG A 31 6.66 0.94 -3.17
C ARG A 31 6.22 -0.51 -3.31
N VAL A 32 4.93 -0.75 -3.20
CA VAL A 32 4.29 -2.05 -3.38
C VAL A 32 3.31 -1.97 -4.54
N ASN A 33 3.25 -3.03 -5.35
CA ASN A 33 2.30 -3.07 -6.46
C ASN A 33 0.93 -3.49 -5.95
N VAL A 34 -0.11 -2.79 -6.41
CA VAL A 34 -1.50 -3.08 -6.14
C VAL A 34 -2.33 -2.97 -7.43
N SER A 35 -3.40 -3.74 -7.54
CA SER A 35 -4.37 -3.67 -8.63
C SER A 35 -5.25 -2.42 -8.53
N ASP A 36 -6.06 -2.15 -9.57
CA ASP A 36 -7.07 -1.08 -9.54
C ASP A 36 -8.08 -1.30 -8.40
N GLU A 37 -8.55 -2.53 -8.22
CA GLU A 37 -9.51 -2.91 -7.17
C GLU A 37 -8.92 -2.71 -5.77
N GLU A 38 -7.65 -3.07 -5.58
CA GLU A 38 -6.92 -2.88 -4.34
C GLU A 38 -6.67 -1.40 -4.05
N LYS A 39 -6.36 -0.60 -5.08
CA LYS A 39 -6.24 0.86 -4.94
C LYS A 39 -7.56 1.47 -4.47
N GLU A 40 -8.67 1.11 -5.10
CA GLU A 40 -9.98 1.66 -4.74
C GLU A 40 -10.39 1.27 -3.31
N ALA A 41 -10.10 0.02 -2.92
CA ALA A 41 -10.28 -0.45 -1.54
C ALA A 41 -9.40 0.31 -0.54
N TYR A 42 -8.14 0.58 -0.90
CA TYR A 42 -7.20 1.34 -0.07
C TYR A 42 -7.68 2.79 0.12
N GLU A 43 -8.05 3.47 -0.97
CA GLU A 43 -8.54 4.86 -0.92
C GLU A 43 -9.81 4.96 -0.07
N LYS A 44 -10.69 3.96 -0.11
CA LYS A 44 -11.90 3.92 0.71
C LYS A 44 -11.62 3.74 2.21
N GLU A 45 -10.60 2.96 2.57
CA GLU A 45 -10.31 2.63 3.98
C GLU A 45 -9.33 3.60 4.64
N PHE A 46 -8.31 4.06 3.90
CA PHE A 46 -7.22 4.88 4.42
C PHE A 46 -7.16 6.29 3.80
N GLY A 47 -7.86 6.53 2.69
CA GLY A 47 -7.77 7.79 1.94
C GLY A 47 -6.34 8.09 1.51
N ASP A 48 -5.94 9.35 1.68
CA ASP A 48 -4.59 9.83 1.34
C ASP A 48 -3.57 9.65 2.48
N GLN A 49 -3.67 8.57 3.26
CA GLN A 49 -2.70 8.28 4.31
C GLN A 49 -1.63 7.31 3.83
N ILE A 50 -0.36 7.59 4.15
CA ILE A 50 0.72 6.61 4.03
C ILE A 50 0.71 5.76 5.31
N ILE A 51 0.30 4.50 5.18
CA ILE A 51 0.33 3.53 6.28
C ILE A 51 1.67 2.81 6.35
N THR A 52 1.93 2.15 7.47
CA THR A 52 3.13 1.32 7.60
C THR A 52 3.00 0.01 6.83
N TYR A 53 4.14 -0.60 6.51
CA TYR A 53 4.18 -1.86 5.76
C TYR A 53 3.43 -2.97 6.47
N ASP A 54 3.57 -3.10 7.80
CA ASP A 54 2.83 -4.10 8.58
C ASP A 54 1.31 -3.87 8.50
N ARG A 55 0.87 -2.60 8.55
CA ARG A 55 -0.55 -2.27 8.43
C ARG A 55 -1.09 -2.56 7.02
N PHE A 56 -0.32 -2.21 6.00
CA PHE A 56 -0.60 -2.55 4.61
C PHE A 56 -0.69 -4.07 4.43
N PHE A 57 0.29 -4.83 4.90
CA PHE A 57 0.33 -6.27 4.71
C PHE A 57 -0.87 -6.95 5.37
N ASN A 58 -1.19 -6.58 6.61
CA ASN A 58 -2.38 -7.11 7.29
C ASN A 58 -3.69 -6.79 6.58
N TRP A 59 -3.82 -5.58 6.04
CA TRP A 59 -4.99 -5.19 5.24
C TRP A 59 -5.05 -5.96 3.92
N TRP A 60 -3.95 -6.02 3.20
CA TRP A 60 -3.85 -6.66 1.89
C TRP A 60 -4.14 -8.16 1.96
N VAL A 61 -3.64 -8.83 3.01
CA VAL A 61 -3.93 -10.23 3.32
C VAL A 61 -5.42 -10.45 3.59
N LYS A 62 -6.07 -9.57 4.36
CA LYS A 62 -7.52 -9.64 4.62
C LYS A 62 -8.34 -9.41 3.35
N LEU A 63 -7.93 -8.46 2.52
CA LEU A 63 -8.63 -8.12 1.28
C LEU A 63 -8.60 -9.28 0.28
N ASN A 64 -7.44 -9.94 0.15
CA ASN A 64 -7.24 -11.03 -0.81
C ASN A 64 -7.61 -12.42 -0.25
N ASP A 65 -8.18 -12.49 0.95
CA ASP A 65 -8.52 -13.74 1.65
C ASP A 65 -7.35 -14.75 1.70
N PHE A 66 -6.11 -14.24 1.77
CA PHE A 66 -4.94 -15.08 2.03
C PHE A 66 -5.02 -15.53 3.49
N GLY A 67 -5.70 -16.65 3.73
CA GLY A 67 -6.09 -17.17 5.03
C GLY A 67 -5.27 -16.70 6.23
N ASN A 68 -5.96 -16.09 7.19
CA ASN A 68 -5.53 -15.75 8.56
C ASN A 68 -4.04 -16.03 8.86
N TYR A 69 -3.18 -15.04 8.63
CA TYR A 69 -1.92 -14.90 9.38
C TYR A 69 -2.24 -14.45 10.83
N SER A 70 -3.12 -15.18 11.50
CA SER A 70 -3.23 -15.13 12.95
C SER A 70 -2.12 -16.01 13.50
N LYS A 71 -1.14 -15.35 14.12
CA LYS A 71 -0.08 -16.00 14.89
C LYS A 71 -0.65 -16.94 15.96
#